data_AF-A0A016SY94-F1
#
_entry.id   AF-A0A016SY94-F1
#
_cell.length_a   1.000
_cell.length_b   1.000
_cell.length_c   1.000
_cell.angle_alpha   90.00
_cell.angle_beta   90.00
_cell.angle_gamma   90.00
#
_symmetry.space_group_name_H-M   'P 1'
#
loop_
_entity.id
_entity.type
_entity.pdbx_description
1 polymer ?
#
loop_
_entity_poly.entity_id
_entity_poly.type
_entity_poly.pdbx_seq_one_letter_code
_entity_poly.pdbx_strand_id
1 'polypeptide(L)'
;MSKERVEYVVNNFLHQGTGSKFVHASYKYCRLPLVPDPTNQRLELRFPCRESYPTSSVFAAFIIRVMRQYALERGLDRGHMDFGFYKLFLQSSKIVEYMCSTRKGLRDNLSLLSEESLSTAIKYLDNETLASITIPQRIATDRVTSAILWRMEMQETILMLNLGSPLDSKKRPSDGTSAASIMVVDTSHDDNPIIVASASGSVRTVEAVASVVLRMLLFDESPAEAIRANASFYDFQQGTFFCENTNKLFRAKLEAKSIRCESTTMDYSKQHDRIAMAARRQKNGRLVAAVDQRPGEFNYAVGF
;
A
#
# COMPACT_ATOMS: atom_id res chain seq x y z
N MET A 1 -24.42 -18.10 19.33
CA MET A 1 -24.20 -17.31 18.10
C MET A 1 -23.07 -17.96 17.34
N SER A 2 -23.37 -18.48 16.14
CA SER A 2 -22.41 -19.18 15.28
C SER A 2 -21.38 -18.20 14.72
N LYS A 3 -20.11 -18.59 14.71
CA LYS A 3 -18.97 -17.84 14.14
C LYS A 3 -19.30 -17.38 12.72
N GLU A 4 -19.51 -16.08 12.53
CA GLU A 4 -19.61 -15.48 11.20
C GLU A 4 -18.23 -15.50 10.55
N ARG A 5 -18.15 -16.19 9.42
CA ARG A 5 -16.93 -16.33 8.64
C ARG A 5 -16.88 -15.16 7.68
N VAL A 6 -15.95 -14.22 7.87
CA VAL A 6 -15.68 -13.19 6.85
C VAL A 6 -15.08 -13.91 5.63
N GLU A 7 -15.83 -13.98 4.54
CA GLU A 7 -15.35 -14.53 3.28
C GLU A 7 -14.65 -13.44 2.46
N TYR A 8 -13.41 -13.72 2.09
CA TYR A 8 -12.59 -12.83 1.28
C TYR A 8 -12.40 -13.45 -0.10
N VAL A 9 -13.00 -12.84 -1.13
CA VAL A 9 -12.85 -13.29 -2.51
C VAL A 9 -11.98 -12.28 -3.25
N VAL A 10 -10.94 -12.76 -3.95
CA VAL A 10 -10.17 -11.97 -4.93
C VAL A 10 -10.33 -12.67 -6.26
N ASN A 11 -11.19 -12.12 -7.10
CA ASN A 11 -11.33 -12.56 -8.48
C ASN A 11 -10.58 -11.58 -9.37
N ASN A 12 -9.46 -12.02 -9.94
CA ASN A 12 -8.82 -11.33 -11.04
C ASN A 12 -9.27 -11.99 -12.34
N PHE A 13 -10.16 -11.31 -13.06
CA PHE A 13 -10.49 -11.66 -14.44
C PHE A 13 -9.42 -11.08 -15.35
N LEU A 14 -8.38 -11.88 -15.66
CA LEU A 14 -7.44 -11.56 -16.72
C LEU A 14 -7.96 -12.18 -18.02
N HIS A 15 -8.61 -11.37 -18.85
CA HIS A 15 -9.00 -11.79 -20.19
C HIS A 15 -7.74 -11.85 -21.06
N GLN A 16 -7.35 -13.05 -21.51
CA GLN A 16 -6.46 -13.16 -22.66
C GLN A 16 -7.33 -13.17 -23.93
N GLY A 17 -7.02 -12.28 -24.88
CA GLY A 17 -7.76 -12.15 -26.12
C GLY A 17 -7.75 -13.44 -26.95
N THR A 18 -8.92 -13.77 -27.49
CA THR A 18 -9.22 -14.76 -28.54
C THR A 18 -8.52 -16.13 -28.41
N GLY A 19 -9.17 -17.04 -27.67
CA GLY A 19 -8.95 -18.49 -27.79
C GLY A 19 -8.09 -19.16 -26.72
N SER A 20 -7.54 -18.43 -25.74
CA SER A 20 -6.69 -19.02 -24.71
C SER A 20 -7.41 -19.24 -23.36
N LYS A 21 -7.09 -20.39 -22.74
CA LYS A 21 -7.54 -20.80 -21.42
C LYS A 21 -7.29 -19.69 -20.39
N PHE A 22 -8.30 -19.35 -19.58
CA PHE A 22 -8.12 -18.51 -18.40
C PHE A 22 -7.05 -19.15 -17.49
N VAL A 23 -5.87 -18.54 -17.41
CA VAL A 23 -4.89 -18.92 -16.40
C VAL A 23 -5.33 -18.26 -15.11
N HIS A 24 -6.08 -19.00 -14.29
CA HIS A 24 -6.36 -18.61 -12.92
C HIS A 24 -5.05 -18.57 -12.14
N ALA A 25 -4.40 -17.41 -12.07
CA ALA A 25 -3.41 -17.17 -11.05
C ALA A 25 -4.16 -17.18 -9.71
N SER A 26 -4.00 -18.25 -8.92
CA SER A 26 -4.61 -18.39 -7.60
C SER A 26 -4.02 -17.33 -6.67
N TYR A 27 -4.76 -16.24 -6.48
CA TYR A 27 -4.46 -15.29 -5.42
C TYR A 27 -4.85 -15.92 -4.10
N LYS A 28 -3.97 -15.76 -3.10
CA LYS A 28 -4.27 -16.10 -1.71
C LYS A 28 -4.36 -14.81 -0.90
N TYR A 29 -5.07 -14.89 0.22
CA TYR A 29 -5.00 -13.85 1.24
C TYR A 29 -3.84 -14.16 2.18
N CYS A 30 -2.88 -13.25 2.21
CA CYS A 30 -1.82 -13.26 3.19
C CYS A 30 -2.22 -12.46 4.41
N ARG A 31 -1.63 -12.84 5.54
CA ARG A 31 -1.82 -12.24 6.85
C ARG A 31 -0.47 -11.76 7.36
N LEU A 32 -0.43 -10.57 7.93
CA LEU A 32 0.76 -10.04 8.57
C LEU A 32 0.36 -9.36 9.89
N PRO A 33 0.67 -9.97 11.06
CA PRO A 33 0.38 -9.33 12.33
C PRO A 33 1.16 -8.01 12.45
N LEU A 34 0.48 -6.98 12.93
CA LEU A 34 1.09 -5.72 13.29
C LEU A 34 1.57 -5.78 14.74
N VAL A 35 2.61 -4.99 15.06
CA VAL A 35 3.06 -4.85 16.44
C VAL A 35 1.90 -4.30 17.29
N PRO A 36 1.56 -4.96 18.43
CA PRO A 36 0.55 -4.48 19.35
C PRO A 36 0.91 -3.08 19.82
N ASP A 37 -0.11 -2.24 19.97
CA ASP A 37 0.09 -0.92 20.54
C ASP A 37 0.05 -0.96 22.08
N PRO A 38 0.33 0.16 22.79
CA PRO A 38 0.29 0.19 24.25
C PRO A 38 -1.10 -0.13 24.85
N THR A 39 -2.18 -0.03 24.06
CA THR A 39 -3.52 -0.42 24.49
C THR A 39 -3.76 -1.93 24.35
N ASN A 40 -2.73 -2.68 23.93
CA ASN A 40 -2.76 -4.11 23.67
C ASN A 40 -3.74 -4.50 22.54
N GLN A 41 -4.08 -3.54 21.67
CA GLN A 41 -4.88 -3.81 20.48
C GLN A 41 -4.07 -4.67 19.51
N ARG A 42 -4.62 -5.82 19.12
CA ARG A 42 -3.98 -6.75 18.18
C ARG A 42 -4.55 -6.50 16.80
N LEU A 43 -3.72 -5.93 15.94
CA LEU A 43 -4.09 -5.66 14.55
C LEU A 43 -3.35 -6.59 13.61
N GLU A 44 -3.99 -6.93 12.50
CA GLU A 44 -3.43 -7.74 11.42
C GLU A 44 -3.69 -7.06 10.07
N LEU A 45 -2.72 -7.12 9.17
CA LEU A 45 -2.95 -6.78 7.76
C LEU A 45 -3.39 -8.03 7.00
N ARG A 46 -4.48 -7.91 6.24
CA ARG A 46 -4.94 -8.92 5.26
C ARG A 46 -4.84 -8.34 3.86
N PHE A 47 -4.24 -9.08 2.93
CA PHE A 47 -4.00 -8.57 1.57
C PHE A 47 -3.81 -9.66 0.52
N PRO A 48 -4.11 -9.37 -0.76
CA PRO A 48 -3.86 -10.30 -1.85
C PRO A 48 -2.36 -10.48 -2.10
N CYS A 49 -1.93 -11.73 -2.13
CA CYS A 49 -0.56 -12.13 -2.38
C CYS A 49 -0.51 -13.30 -3.37
N ARG A 50 0.69 -13.57 -3.89
CA ARG A 50 0.99 -14.70 -4.77
C ARG A 50 2.25 -15.39 -4.28
N GLU A 51 2.33 -16.70 -4.51
CA GLU A 51 3.49 -17.50 -4.07
C GLU A 51 4.76 -17.18 -4.86
N SER A 52 4.65 -16.88 -6.15
CA SER A 52 5.82 -16.86 -7.05
C SER A 52 6.42 -15.49 -7.36
N TYR A 53 5.72 -14.39 -7.07
CA TYR A 53 6.25 -13.02 -7.21
C TYR A 53 5.56 -12.04 -6.25
N PRO A 54 6.29 -11.02 -5.73
CA PRO A 54 5.73 -10.05 -4.80
C PRO A 54 4.71 -9.16 -5.51
N THR A 55 3.55 -8.97 -4.88
CA THR A 55 2.51 -8.04 -5.33
C THR A 55 2.76 -6.65 -4.74
N SER A 56 2.20 -5.60 -5.34
CA SER A 56 2.27 -4.26 -4.74
C SER A 56 1.62 -4.20 -3.35
N SER A 57 0.66 -5.09 -3.05
CA SER A 57 0.13 -5.24 -1.69
C SER A 57 1.16 -5.77 -0.69
N VAL A 58 2.07 -6.67 -1.11
CA VAL A 58 3.18 -7.13 -0.25
C VAL A 58 4.11 -5.95 0.09
N PHE A 59 4.42 -5.09 -0.87
CA PHE A 59 5.24 -3.90 -0.61
C PHE A 59 4.53 -2.90 0.29
N ALA A 60 3.24 -2.65 0.07
CA ALA A 60 2.45 -1.79 0.94
C ALA A 60 2.38 -2.35 2.38
N ALA A 61 2.14 -3.66 2.53
CA ALA A 61 2.11 -4.33 3.83
C ALA A 61 3.45 -4.23 4.56
N PHE A 62 4.57 -4.42 3.84
CA PHE A 62 5.91 -4.22 4.37
C PHE A 62 6.11 -2.80 4.91
N ILE A 63 5.80 -1.78 4.10
CA ILE A 63 5.97 -0.37 4.49
C ILE A 63 5.11 -0.07 5.73
N ILE A 64 3.84 -0.48 5.73
CA ILE A 64 2.93 -0.27 6.86
C ILE A 64 3.49 -0.93 8.14
N ARG A 65 3.95 -2.19 8.04
CA ARG A 65 4.47 -2.97 9.17
C ARG A 65 5.76 -2.37 9.74
N VAL A 66 6.69 -1.95 8.88
CA VAL A 66 7.95 -1.30 9.28
C VAL A 66 7.69 0.06 9.91
N MET A 67 6.92 0.92 9.25
CA MET A 67 6.59 2.26 9.74
C MET A 67 5.87 2.21 11.09
N ARG A 68 4.89 1.31 11.25
CA ARG A 68 4.19 1.15 12.51
C ARG A 68 5.11 0.66 13.64
N GLN A 69 5.93 -0.35 13.38
CA GLN A 69 6.88 -0.84 14.39
C GLN A 69 7.85 0.28 14.81
N TYR A 70 8.44 0.97 13.83
CA TYR A 70 9.36 2.07 14.09
C TYR A 70 8.69 3.19 14.92
N ALA A 71 7.46 3.57 14.57
CA ALA A 71 6.72 4.59 15.29
C ALA A 71 6.43 4.19 16.75
N LEU A 72 6.07 2.93 16.99
CA LEU A 72 5.80 2.42 18.34
C LEU A 72 7.07 2.29 19.18
N GLU A 73 8.16 1.77 18.62
CA GLU A 73 9.44 1.58 19.33
C GLU A 73 10.12 2.90 19.69
N ARG A 74 9.95 3.92 18.85
CA ARG A 74 10.58 5.24 19.04
C ARG A 74 9.67 6.28 19.67
N GLY A 75 8.44 5.90 20.02
CA GLY A 75 7.47 6.80 20.62
C GLY A 75 7.19 8.03 19.74
N LEU A 76 7.12 7.85 18.42
CA LEU A 76 6.74 8.96 17.54
C LEU A 76 5.34 9.44 17.92
N ASP A 77 5.22 10.72 18.30
CA ASP A 77 3.98 11.29 18.81
C ASP A 77 2.83 11.03 17.83
N ARG A 78 1.79 10.35 18.33
CA ARG A 78 0.52 10.17 17.61
C ARG A 78 -0.08 11.56 17.40
N GLY A 79 -0.03 12.09 16.19
CA GLY A 79 -0.85 13.25 15.87
C GLY A 79 -0.41 14.12 14.72
N HIS A 80 0.85 14.08 14.25
CA HIS A 80 1.28 14.97 13.16
C HIS A 80 2.11 14.26 12.10
N MET A 81 1.66 14.40 10.85
CA MET A 81 2.39 14.05 9.63
C MET A 81 3.48 15.09 9.37
N ASP A 82 4.59 14.99 10.07
CA ASP A 82 5.72 15.91 9.91
C ASP A 82 6.72 15.43 8.85
N PHE A 83 7.76 16.22 8.61
CA PHE A 83 8.84 15.87 7.69
C PHE A 83 9.59 14.59 8.11
N GLY A 84 9.60 14.25 9.40
CA GLY A 84 10.17 13.02 9.93
C GLY A 84 9.39 11.79 9.46
N PHE A 85 8.05 11.83 9.54
CA PHE A 85 7.21 10.77 9.00
C PHE A 85 7.46 10.57 7.50
N TYR A 86 7.44 11.65 6.70
CA TYR A 86 7.65 11.55 5.26
C TYR A 86 9.05 11.02 4.90
N LYS A 87 10.09 11.44 5.64
CA LYS A 87 11.43 10.88 5.50
C LYS A 87 11.40 9.35 5.70
N LEU A 88 10.88 8.89 6.84
CA LEU A 88 10.82 7.47 7.16
C LEU A 88 10.02 6.69 6.11
N PHE A 89 8.88 7.23 5.68
CA PHE A 89 8.03 6.61 4.67
C PHE A 89 8.74 6.43 3.33
N LEU A 90 9.42 7.48 2.85
CA LEU A 90 10.19 7.44 1.60
C LEU A 90 11.37 6.46 1.71
N GLN A 91 12.04 6.44 2.86
CA GLN A 91 13.10 5.50 3.15
C GLN A 91 12.61 4.05 3.18
N SER A 92 11.49 3.76 3.84
CA SER A 92 10.85 2.42 3.83
C SER A 92 10.47 1.98 2.42
N SER A 93 9.95 2.91 1.61
CA SER A 93 9.61 2.66 0.20
C SER A 93 10.86 2.31 -0.64
N LYS A 94 11.97 2.99 -0.41
CA LYS A 94 13.25 2.66 -1.06
C LYS A 94 13.82 1.32 -0.57
N ILE A 95 13.76 1.04 0.74
CA ILE A 95 14.25 -0.22 1.34
C ILE A 95 13.52 -1.42 0.74
N VAL A 96 12.19 -1.38 0.66
CA VAL A 96 11.41 -2.53 0.18
C VAL A 96 11.75 -2.89 -1.26
N GLU A 97 11.92 -1.87 -2.12
CA GLU A 97 12.35 -2.07 -3.51
C GLU A 97 13.78 -2.64 -3.58
N TYR A 98 14.69 -2.14 -2.73
CA TYR A 98 16.05 -2.66 -2.66
C TYR A 98 16.08 -4.13 -2.22
N MET A 99 15.39 -4.47 -1.15
CA MET A 99 15.32 -5.84 -0.62
C MET A 99 14.67 -6.79 -1.63
N CYS A 100 13.64 -6.33 -2.34
CA CYS A 100 13.04 -7.09 -3.43
C CYS A 100 14.04 -7.33 -4.57
N SER A 101 14.80 -6.31 -4.98
CA SER A 101 15.70 -6.38 -6.13
C SER A 101 16.97 -7.22 -5.91
N THR A 102 17.49 -7.24 -4.69
CA THR A 102 18.70 -7.97 -4.31
C THR A 102 18.45 -9.46 -4.11
N ARG A 103 17.20 -9.83 -3.82
CA ARG A 103 16.73 -11.20 -3.65
C ARG A 103 16.45 -11.88 -4.99
N LYS A 104 17.50 -11.99 -5.83
CA LYS A 104 17.40 -12.75 -7.10
C LYS A 104 17.02 -14.21 -6.81
N GLY A 105 15.90 -14.66 -7.37
CA GLY A 105 15.53 -16.08 -7.41
C GLY A 105 14.75 -16.62 -6.21
N LEU A 106 14.29 -15.77 -5.28
CA LEU A 106 13.42 -16.21 -4.19
C LEU A 106 12.04 -16.58 -4.75
N ARG A 107 11.71 -17.88 -4.65
CA ARG A 107 10.38 -18.43 -4.92
C ARG A 107 9.38 -18.16 -3.79
N ASP A 108 9.82 -17.56 -2.68
CA ASP A 108 8.99 -17.25 -1.52
C ASP A 108 8.99 -15.75 -1.24
N ASN A 109 7.96 -15.06 -1.71
CA ASN A 109 7.85 -13.61 -1.58
C ASN A 109 7.46 -13.17 -0.18
N LEU A 110 6.90 -14.08 0.63
CA LEU A 110 6.58 -13.78 2.02
C LEU A 110 7.84 -13.73 2.87
N SER A 111 8.97 -14.21 2.36
CA SER A 111 10.27 -13.95 2.96
C SER A 111 10.55 -12.45 3.12
N LEU A 112 9.99 -11.56 2.29
CA LEU A 112 10.15 -10.11 2.46
C LEU A 112 9.46 -9.61 3.74
N LEU A 113 8.41 -10.31 4.16
CA LEU A 113 7.63 -10.03 5.36
C LEU A 113 8.08 -10.86 6.56
N SER A 114 9.20 -11.60 6.46
CA SER A 114 9.77 -12.30 7.60
C SER A 114 10.26 -11.32 8.66
N GLU A 115 10.23 -11.72 9.92
CA GLU A 115 10.72 -10.89 11.03
C GLU A 115 12.20 -10.50 10.86
N GLU A 116 13.03 -11.37 10.27
CA GLU A 116 14.42 -11.03 9.90
C GLU A 116 14.49 -9.87 8.91
N SER A 117 13.64 -9.90 7.87
CA SER A 117 13.59 -8.86 6.84
C SER A 117 13.09 -7.54 7.41
N LEU A 118 12.03 -7.59 8.20
CA LEU A 118 11.45 -6.41 8.87
C LEU A 118 12.44 -5.79 9.87
N SER A 119 13.12 -6.62 10.67
CA SER A 119 14.18 -6.15 11.58
C SER A 119 15.36 -5.52 10.83
N THR A 120 15.79 -6.13 9.73
CA THR A 120 16.84 -5.58 8.87
C THR A 120 16.43 -4.22 8.29
N ALA A 121 15.18 -4.08 7.87
CA ALA A 121 14.63 -2.82 7.37
C ALA A 121 14.66 -1.71 8.42
N ILE A 122 14.31 -2.03 9.67
CA ILE A 122 14.37 -1.07 10.80
C ILE A 122 15.82 -0.64 11.05
N LYS A 123 16.78 -1.56 11.03
CA LYS A 123 18.21 -1.24 11.15
C LYS A 123 18.68 -0.31 10.02
N TYR A 124 18.16 -0.48 8.80
CA TYR A 124 18.46 0.46 7.70
C TYR A 124 17.88 1.85 7.91
N LEU A 125 16.69 1.97 8.52
CA LEU A 125 16.12 3.26 8.88
C LEU A 125 16.99 3.98 9.92
N ASP A 126 17.53 3.24 10.89
CA ASP A 126 18.36 3.79 11.97
C ASP A 126 19.74 4.25 11.52
N ASN A 127 20.38 3.48 10.63
CA ASN A 127 21.75 3.74 10.24
C ASN A 127 21.90 4.77 9.10
N GLU A 128 20.79 5.33 8.59
CA GLU A 128 20.74 6.26 7.45
C GLU A 128 21.54 5.80 6.20
N THR A 129 21.82 4.49 6.08
CA THR A 129 22.69 3.89 5.06
C THR A 129 22.08 3.86 3.65
N LEU A 130 20.95 4.55 3.46
CA LEU A 130 20.15 4.55 2.23
C LEU A 130 20.74 5.38 1.09
N ALA A 131 21.66 6.29 1.37
CA ALA A 131 22.26 7.16 0.35
C ALA A 131 23.07 6.36 -0.70
N SER A 132 23.66 5.22 -0.32
CA SER A 132 24.49 4.39 -1.20
C SER A 132 23.72 3.26 -1.91
N ILE A 133 22.43 3.10 -1.61
CA ILE A 133 21.63 2.01 -2.17
C ILE A 133 21.19 2.36 -3.60
N THR A 134 21.76 1.64 -4.57
CA THR A 134 21.34 1.63 -5.98
C THR A 134 20.37 0.49 -6.22
N ILE A 135 19.18 0.81 -6.76
CA ILE A 135 18.14 -0.17 -7.03
C ILE A 135 18.09 -0.42 -8.54
N PRO A 136 18.18 -1.67 -9.02
CA PRO A 136 17.92 -2.00 -10.41
C PRO A 136 16.54 -1.48 -10.85
N GLN A 137 16.51 -0.76 -11.98
CA GLN A 137 15.25 -0.25 -12.53
C GLN A 137 14.30 -1.40 -12.88
N ARG A 138 13.04 -1.30 -12.42
CA ARG A 138 11.97 -2.22 -12.82
C ARG A 138 11.13 -1.60 -13.93
N ILE A 139 10.65 -2.45 -14.84
CA ILE A 139 9.81 -2.04 -15.97
C ILE A 139 8.33 -2.05 -15.54
N ALA A 140 7.59 -1.11 -16.13
CA ALA A 140 6.15 -0.82 -16.05
C ALA A 140 5.23 -1.89 -15.45
N THR A 141 4.25 -1.41 -14.70
CA THR A 141 3.18 -2.20 -14.07
C THR A 141 1.93 -2.22 -14.99
N ASP A 142 1.19 -3.34 -15.03
CA ASP A 142 -0.04 -3.52 -15.85
C ASP A 142 -1.25 -2.73 -15.33
N ARG A 143 -1.94 -1.92 -16.15
CA ARG A 143 -3.11 -1.17 -15.67
C ARG A 143 -4.23 -2.09 -15.19
N VAL A 144 -4.71 -1.81 -13.98
CA VAL A 144 -5.83 -2.49 -13.33
C VAL A 144 -6.79 -1.44 -12.78
N THR A 145 -8.04 -1.82 -12.60
CA THR A 145 -9.09 -1.07 -11.92
C THR A 145 -9.36 -1.77 -10.61
N SER A 146 -9.23 -1.05 -9.49
CA SER A 146 -9.60 -1.59 -8.18
C SER A 146 -11.07 -1.31 -7.86
N ALA A 147 -11.71 -2.17 -7.08
CA ALA A 147 -12.98 -1.91 -6.43
C ALA A 147 -13.00 -2.50 -5.02
N ILE A 148 -13.64 -1.78 -4.10
CA ILE A 148 -13.93 -2.27 -2.74
C ILE A 148 -15.45 -2.35 -2.59
N LEU A 149 -15.95 -3.52 -2.20
CA LEU A 149 -17.33 -3.70 -1.76
C LEU A 149 -17.30 -4.16 -0.30
N TRP A 150 -17.96 -3.41 0.58
CA TRP A 150 -18.08 -3.73 2.01
C TRP A 150 -19.55 -3.83 2.39
N ARG A 151 -20.01 -5.05 2.67
CA ARG A 151 -21.38 -5.36 3.10
C ARG A 151 -21.40 -5.74 4.58
N MET A 152 -22.30 -5.13 5.35
CA MET A 152 -22.44 -5.37 6.80
C MET A 152 -23.67 -6.22 7.20
N GLU A 153 -24.47 -6.70 6.25
CA GLU A 153 -25.68 -7.51 6.55
C GLU A 153 -25.34 -8.99 6.76
N MET A 154 -26.06 -9.69 7.66
CA MET A 154 -26.09 -11.14 8.00
C MET A 154 -24.76 -11.92 8.11
N GLN A 155 -23.80 -11.67 7.23
CA GLN A 155 -22.39 -12.01 7.28
C GLN A 155 -21.59 -10.85 6.70
N GLU A 156 -20.75 -10.22 7.53
CA GLU A 156 -19.89 -9.15 7.05
C GLU A 156 -18.97 -9.67 5.93
N THR A 157 -19.06 -9.02 4.76
CA THR A 157 -18.34 -9.42 3.56
C THR A 157 -17.56 -8.24 3.04
N ILE A 158 -16.26 -8.43 2.84
CA ILE A 158 -15.41 -7.45 2.18
C ILE A 158 -14.77 -8.08 0.95
N LEU A 159 -15.05 -7.48 -0.19
CA LEU A 159 -14.52 -7.88 -1.48
C LEU A 159 -13.59 -6.80 -2.00
N MET A 160 -12.33 -7.17 -2.25
CA MET A 160 -11.34 -6.32 -2.94
C MET A 160 -11.07 -6.92 -4.31
N LEU A 161 -11.50 -6.23 -5.36
CA LEU A 161 -11.35 -6.68 -6.74
C LEU A 161 -10.27 -5.87 -7.45
N ASN A 162 -9.44 -6.53 -8.24
CA ASN A 162 -8.46 -5.91 -9.12
C ASN A 162 -8.69 -6.43 -10.55
N LEU A 163 -9.40 -5.62 -11.35
CA LEU A 163 -9.82 -5.95 -12.71
C LEU A 163 -8.88 -5.29 -13.71
N GLY A 164 -8.08 -6.05 -14.45
CA GLY A 164 -7.24 -5.47 -15.50
C GLY A 164 -6.92 -6.45 -16.60
N SER A 165 -6.44 -5.91 -17.71
CA SER A 165 -5.89 -6.68 -18.84
C SER A 165 -4.38 -6.50 -18.83
N PRO A 166 -3.58 -7.55 -19.06
CA PRO A 166 -2.18 -7.34 -19.40
C PRO A 166 -2.12 -6.40 -20.61
N LEU A 167 -1.27 -5.37 -20.55
CA LEU A 167 -1.16 -4.39 -21.65
C LEU A 167 -0.54 -5.00 -22.91
N ASP A 168 0.13 -6.15 -22.78
CA ASP A 168 0.75 -6.86 -23.89
C ASP A 168 0.72 -8.38 -23.62
N SER A 169 -0.14 -9.12 -24.31
CA SER A 169 -0.28 -10.58 -24.16
C SER A 169 0.99 -11.35 -24.55
N LYS A 170 1.96 -10.68 -25.19
CA LYS A 170 3.24 -11.27 -25.62
C LYS A 170 4.40 -11.00 -24.65
N LYS A 171 4.25 -10.07 -23.70
CA LYS A 171 5.26 -9.83 -22.66
C LYS A 171 4.96 -10.68 -21.43
N ARG A 172 6.01 -11.20 -20.80
CA ARG A 172 5.86 -11.84 -19.48
C ARG A 172 5.11 -10.87 -18.56
N PRO A 173 4.14 -11.34 -17.76
CA PRO A 173 3.49 -10.48 -16.77
C PRO A 173 4.58 -9.77 -15.99
N SER A 174 4.48 -8.44 -15.93
CA SER A 174 5.45 -7.62 -15.21
C SER A 174 5.58 -8.13 -13.78
N ASP A 175 6.80 -8.13 -13.23
CA ASP A 175 7.01 -8.43 -11.82
C ASP A 175 6.26 -7.33 -11.04
N GLY A 176 5.07 -7.63 -10.52
CA GLY A 176 4.23 -6.69 -9.77
C GLY A 176 2.87 -6.39 -10.42
N THR A 177 1.83 -6.36 -9.60
CA THR A 177 0.47 -5.95 -10.00
C THR A 177 0.33 -4.44 -9.85
N SER A 178 -0.26 -3.68 -10.80
CA SER A 178 -0.45 -2.23 -10.55
C SER A 178 -1.54 -1.86 -9.56
N ALA A 179 -2.10 -2.86 -8.87
CA ALA A 179 -2.94 -2.64 -7.70
C ALA A 179 -2.25 -3.12 -6.45
N ALA A 180 -2.46 -2.35 -5.39
CA ALA A 180 -2.22 -2.74 -4.02
C ALA A 180 -3.56 -2.65 -3.29
N SER A 181 -3.78 -3.57 -2.37
CA SER A 181 -4.97 -3.60 -1.53
C SER A 181 -4.58 -4.10 -0.14
N ILE A 182 -5.03 -3.40 0.89
CA ILE A 182 -4.73 -3.70 2.28
C ILE A 182 -6.03 -3.59 3.08
N MET A 183 -6.25 -4.57 3.94
CA MET A 183 -7.25 -4.51 4.99
C MET A 183 -6.54 -4.55 6.34
N VAL A 184 -6.95 -3.69 7.28
CA VAL A 184 -6.55 -3.76 8.67
C VAL A 184 -7.69 -4.37 9.45
N VAL A 185 -7.39 -5.42 10.19
CA VAL A 185 -8.34 -6.19 11.00
C VAL A 185 -7.94 -6.12 12.46
N ASP A 186 -8.91 -5.86 13.33
CA ASP A 186 -8.76 -5.98 14.77
C ASP A 186 -9.06 -7.42 15.19
N THR A 187 -8.01 -8.18 15.51
CA THR A 187 -8.10 -9.58 15.92
C THR A 187 -8.41 -9.75 17.41
N SER A 188 -8.39 -8.66 18.19
CA SER A 188 -8.87 -8.65 19.57
C SER A 188 -10.40 -8.66 19.65
N HIS A 189 -11.10 -8.29 18.57
CA HIS A 189 -12.55 -8.13 18.51
C HIS A 189 -13.15 -8.93 17.34
N ASP A 190 -13.09 -10.27 17.42
CA ASP A 190 -13.72 -11.19 16.44
C ASP A 190 -13.31 -10.96 14.98
N ASP A 191 -12.04 -10.66 14.72
CA ASP A 191 -11.53 -10.38 13.38
C ASP A 191 -12.29 -9.24 12.67
N ASN A 192 -12.69 -8.20 13.42
CA ASN A 192 -13.45 -7.07 12.88
C ASN A 192 -12.58 -6.20 11.95
N PRO A 193 -12.92 -6.06 10.67
CA PRO A 193 -12.22 -5.19 9.75
C PRO A 193 -12.49 -3.72 10.11
N ILE A 194 -11.42 -2.94 10.25
CA ILE A 194 -11.50 -1.52 10.65
C ILE A 194 -11.14 -0.56 9.53
N ILE A 195 -10.26 -0.97 8.62
CA ILE A 195 -9.79 -0.16 7.49
C ILE A 195 -9.68 -1.08 6.27
N VAL A 196 -10.12 -0.59 5.12
CA VAL A 196 -9.84 -1.18 3.81
C VAL A 196 -9.34 -0.08 2.91
N ALA A 197 -8.22 -0.30 2.23
CA ALA A 197 -7.67 0.62 1.25
C ALA A 197 -7.21 -0.14 0.01
N SER A 198 -7.47 0.42 -1.15
CA SER A 198 -6.98 -0.08 -2.42
C SER A 198 -6.52 1.10 -3.26
N ALA A 199 -5.53 0.88 -4.09
CA ALA A 199 -5.20 1.82 -5.13
C ALA A 199 -4.89 1.06 -6.40
N SER A 200 -5.15 1.71 -7.52
CA SER A 200 -4.73 1.27 -8.82
C SER A 200 -4.13 2.44 -9.60
N GLY A 201 -3.16 2.13 -10.45
CA GLY A 201 -2.50 3.17 -11.25
C GLY A 201 -1.15 2.71 -11.76
N SER A 202 -0.12 3.49 -11.45
CA SER A 202 1.26 3.26 -11.88
C SER A 202 2.22 3.12 -10.69
N VAL A 203 3.35 3.85 -10.73
CA VAL A 203 4.43 3.82 -9.73
C VAL A 203 3.96 4.22 -8.33
N ARG A 204 2.81 4.91 -8.21
CA ARG A 204 2.28 5.45 -6.96
C ARG A 204 1.34 4.52 -6.22
N THR A 205 0.98 3.37 -6.79
CA THR A 205 0.03 2.44 -6.17
C THR A 205 0.45 2.00 -4.77
N VAL A 206 1.72 1.60 -4.61
CA VAL A 206 2.26 1.15 -3.32
C VAL A 206 2.23 2.29 -2.30
N GLU A 207 2.69 3.47 -2.71
CA GLU A 207 2.68 4.65 -1.87
C GLU A 207 1.26 4.98 -1.41
N ALA A 208 0.33 5.07 -2.35
CA ALA A 208 -1.03 5.51 -2.10
C ALA A 208 -1.72 4.64 -1.05
N VAL A 209 -1.62 3.32 -1.14
CA VAL A 209 -2.21 2.43 -0.13
C VAL A 209 -1.49 2.53 1.21
N ALA A 210 -0.15 2.49 1.20
CA ALA A 210 0.62 2.51 2.43
C ALA A 210 0.42 3.82 3.20
N SER A 211 0.48 4.97 2.52
CA SER A 211 0.31 6.29 3.12
C SER A 211 -1.11 6.49 3.64
N VAL A 212 -2.14 6.11 2.88
CA VAL A 212 -3.55 6.21 3.28
C VAL A 212 -3.84 5.34 4.50
N VAL A 213 -3.37 4.09 4.53
CA VAL A 213 -3.55 3.21 5.69
C VAL A 213 -2.81 3.75 6.90
N LEU A 214 -1.54 4.14 6.77
CA LEU A 214 -0.77 4.70 7.90
C LEU A 214 -1.40 5.96 8.45
N ARG A 215 -1.96 6.82 7.60
CA ARG A 215 -2.68 8.04 7.99
C ARG A 215 -3.89 7.76 8.84
N MET A 216 -4.78 6.88 8.36
CA MET A 216 -5.96 6.48 9.13
C MET A 216 -5.59 5.72 10.42
N LEU A 217 -4.48 4.97 10.40
CA LEU A 217 -4.08 4.07 11.48
C LEU A 217 -3.29 4.77 12.61
N LEU A 218 -2.40 5.71 12.26
CA LEU A 218 -1.51 6.39 13.22
C LEU A 218 -1.98 7.78 13.60
N PHE A 219 -2.69 8.47 12.71
CA PHE A 219 -3.11 9.87 12.89
C PHE A 219 -4.62 10.05 12.95
N ASP A 220 -5.38 8.94 12.97
CA ASP A 220 -6.84 8.94 13.06
C ASP A 220 -7.56 9.73 11.94
N GLU A 221 -6.86 10.03 10.84
CA GLU A 221 -7.42 10.76 9.70
C GLU A 221 -8.63 10.01 9.12
N SER A 222 -9.62 10.75 8.61
CA SER A 222 -10.71 10.17 7.83
C SER A 222 -10.20 9.65 6.48
N PRO A 223 -10.89 8.70 5.83
CA PRO A 223 -10.52 8.24 4.49
C PRO A 223 -10.34 9.40 3.48
N ALA A 224 -11.19 10.43 3.56
CA ALA A 224 -11.15 11.58 2.66
C ALA A 224 -9.95 12.51 2.93
N GLU A 225 -9.55 12.69 4.18
CA GLU A 225 -8.34 13.44 4.53
C GLU A 225 -7.10 12.67 4.09
N ALA A 226 -7.05 11.36 4.39
CA ALA A 226 -5.91 10.52 4.08
C ALA A 226 -5.62 10.44 2.57
N ILE A 227 -6.67 10.35 1.74
CA ILE A 227 -6.54 10.32 0.28
C ILE A 227 -6.07 11.67 -0.27
N ARG A 228 -6.68 12.78 0.16
CA ARG A 228 -6.40 14.13 -0.39
C ARG A 228 -5.07 14.72 0.07
N ALA A 229 -4.47 14.17 1.11
CA ALA A 229 -3.24 14.71 1.65
C ALA A 229 -2.08 14.61 0.66
N ASN A 230 -1.18 15.59 0.72
CA ASN A 230 0.02 15.65 -0.12
C ASN A 230 0.79 14.33 -0.03
N ALA A 231 1.11 13.76 -1.19
CA ALA A 231 1.87 12.53 -1.26
C ALA A 231 3.34 12.79 -1.64
N SER A 232 4.17 11.87 -1.16
CA SER A 232 5.57 11.78 -1.55
C SER A 232 5.90 10.31 -1.78
N PHE A 233 6.57 9.99 -2.88
CA PHE A 233 6.85 8.61 -3.26
C PHE A 233 8.27 8.46 -3.80
N TYR A 234 8.76 7.23 -3.76
CA TYR A 234 9.97 6.83 -4.47
C TYR A 234 9.58 6.27 -5.84
N ASP A 235 10.06 6.88 -6.91
CA ASP A 235 9.88 6.35 -8.26
C ASP A 235 11.01 5.37 -8.56
N PHE A 236 10.72 4.07 -8.49
CA PHE A 236 11.70 3.01 -8.76
C PHE A 236 12.15 2.95 -10.22
N GLN A 237 11.45 3.60 -11.16
CA GLN A 237 11.86 3.68 -12.57
C GLN A 237 12.94 4.76 -12.74
N GLN A 238 12.80 5.88 -12.04
CA GLN A 238 13.73 7.01 -12.11
C GLN A 238 14.80 6.98 -11.02
N GLY A 239 14.62 6.18 -9.97
CA GLY A 239 15.55 6.07 -8.84
C GLY A 239 15.58 7.32 -7.95
N THR A 240 14.54 8.17 -8.00
CA THR A 240 14.47 9.44 -7.28
C THR A 240 13.18 9.57 -6.48
N PHE A 241 13.15 10.52 -5.53
CA PHE A 241 11.97 10.83 -4.74
C PHE A 241 11.19 12.00 -5.36
N PHE A 242 9.87 11.89 -5.36
CA PHE A 242 8.96 12.96 -5.81
C PHE A 242 8.04 13.39 -4.67
N CYS A 243 7.78 14.69 -4.58
CA CYS A 243 6.94 15.29 -3.55
C CYS A 243 5.94 16.28 -4.18
N GLU A 244 4.65 16.09 -3.87
CA GLU A 244 3.60 17.04 -4.22
C GLU A 244 3.66 18.30 -3.35
N ASN A 245 4.17 18.19 -2.12
CA ASN A 245 4.31 19.34 -1.24
C ASN A 245 5.36 20.33 -1.78
N THR A 246 4.92 21.52 -2.18
CA THR A 246 5.75 22.59 -2.73
C THR A 246 6.29 23.56 -1.65
N ASN A 247 5.93 23.34 -0.38
CA ASN A 247 6.40 24.19 0.72
C ASN A 247 7.93 24.12 0.85
N LYS A 248 8.60 25.28 0.74
CA LYS A 248 10.07 25.37 0.78
C LYS A 248 10.68 24.88 2.09
N LEU A 249 10.04 25.17 3.23
CA LEU A 249 10.52 24.74 4.54
C LEU A 249 10.45 23.21 4.66
N PHE A 250 9.36 22.61 4.20
CA PHE A 250 9.22 21.15 4.18
C PHE A 250 10.33 20.49 3.33
N ARG A 251 10.58 21.03 2.12
CA ARG A 251 11.63 20.53 1.23
C ARG A 251 13.03 20.69 1.82
N ALA A 252 13.34 21.87 2.38
CA ALA A 252 14.62 22.12 3.02
C ALA A 252 14.88 21.17 4.21
N LYS A 253 13.84 20.85 5.00
CA LYS A 253 13.96 19.88 6.10
C LYS A 253 14.21 18.45 5.63
N LEU A 254 13.58 18.02 4.52
CA LEU A 254 13.85 16.72 3.92
C LEU A 254 15.26 16.64 3.33
N GLU A 255 15.70 17.69 2.64
CA GLU A 255 17.04 17.77 2.05
C GLU A 255 18.14 17.76 3.12
N ALA A 256 17.94 18.46 4.24
CA ALA A 256 18.81 18.39 5.43
C ALA A 256 18.90 16.98 6.06
N LYS A 257 18.01 16.07 5.66
CA LYS A 257 17.99 14.66 6.05
C LYS A 257 18.36 13.72 4.88
N SER A 258 19.06 14.25 3.89
CA SER A 258 19.56 13.52 2.70
C SER A 258 18.44 12.93 1.83
N ILE A 259 17.23 13.50 1.89
CA ILE A 259 16.12 13.16 1.01
C ILE A 259 15.89 14.34 0.06
N ARG A 260 16.57 14.30 -1.10
CA ARG A 260 16.30 15.24 -2.18
C ARG A 260 15.01 14.83 -2.89
N CYS A 261 14.01 15.69 -2.85
CA CYS A 261 12.71 15.43 -3.44
C CYS A 261 12.43 16.36 -4.62
N GLU A 262 12.20 15.78 -5.77
CA GLU A 262 11.86 16.49 -7.00
C GLU A 262 10.37 16.83 -7.03
N SER A 263 10.01 17.86 -7.80
CA SER A 263 8.61 18.17 -8.06
C SER A 263 8.05 17.18 -9.08
N THR A 264 6.78 16.81 -8.91
CA THR A 264 6.05 16.12 -9.98
C THR A 264 5.93 17.05 -11.20
N THR A 265 6.13 16.48 -12.39
CA THR A 265 6.07 17.22 -13.66
C THR A 265 4.83 16.80 -14.43
N MET A 266 4.22 17.70 -15.19
CA MET A 266 3.05 17.36 -16.01
C MET A 266 3.40 16.40 -17.17
N ASP A 267 4.66 16.41 -17.59
CA ASP A 267 5.16 15.62 -18.74
C ASP A 267 5.18 14.12 -18.45
N TYR A 268 5.16 13.72 -17.18
CA TYR A 268 5.20 12.32 -16.77
C TYR A 268 3.88 11.89 -16.13
N SER A 269 2.89 11.54 -16.95
CA SER A 269 1.53 11.19 -16.51
C SER A 269 1.48 10.11 -15.42
N LYS A 270 2.45 9.19 -15.39
CA LYS A 270 2.57 8.16 -14.34
C LYS A 270 2.87 8.72 -12.95
N GLN A 271 3.53 9.88 -12.84
CA GLN A 271 3.71 10.59 -11.55
C GLN A 271 2.40 11.15 -11.03
N HIS A 272 1.39 11.30 -11.88
CA HIS A 272 0.06 11.74 -11.48
C HIS A 272 -0.90 10.59 -11.32
N ASP A 273 -0.60 9.37 -11.77
CA ASP A 273 -1.51 8.20 -11.74
C ASP A 273 -1.60 7.56 -10.33
N ARG A 274 -2.48 8.12 -9.49
CA ARG A 274 -2.76 7.76 -8.08
C ARG A 274 -4.27 7.73 -7.83
N ILE A 275 -4.95 6.65 -8.19
CA ILE A 275 -6.38 6.49 -7.86
C ILE A 275 -6.47 5.65 -6.59
N ALA A 276 -6.67 6.31 -5.45
CA ALA A 276 -6.79 5.66 -4.15
C ALA A 276 -8.25 5.60 -3.71
N MET A 277 -8.62 4.53 -3.03
CA MET A 277 -9.92 4.35 -2.39
C MET A 277 -9.73 3.77 -1.01
N ALA A 278 -10.52 4.24 -0.06
CA ALA A 278 -10.45 3.76 1.31
C ALA A 278 -11.81 3.82 1.98
N ALA A 279 -12.03 2.87 2.88
CA ALA A 279 -13.17 2.83 3.78
C ALA A 279 -12.68 2.53 5.19
N ARG A 280 -13.36 3.10 6.19
CA ARG A 280 -13.05 2.92 7.60
C ARG A 280 -14.32 2.75 8.41
N ARG A 281 -14.30 1.80 9.33
CA ARG A 281 -15.31 1.65 10.38
C ARG A 281 -15.03 2.65 11.50
N GLN A 282 -16.01 3.49 11.81
CA GLN A 282 -15.99 4.41 12.94
C GLN A 282 -16.33 3.67 14.24
N LYS A 283 -16.02 4.28 15.39
CA LYS A 283 -16.32 3.72 16.72
C LYS A 283 -17.81 3.43 16.95
N ASN A 284 -18.70 4.17 16.31
CA ASN A 284 -20.15 3.96 16.35
C ASN A 284 -20.65 2.87 15.37
N GLY A 285 -19.73 2.14 14.72
CA GLY A 285 -20.03 1.09 13.75
C GLY A 285 -20.28 1.59 12.32
N ARG A 286 -20.47 2.90 12.10
CA ARG A 286 -20.71 3.47 10.76
C ARG A 286 -19.50 3.31 9.86
N LEU A 287 -19.74 3.08 8.57
CA LEU A 287 -18.71 3.11 7.55
C LEU A 287 -18.60 4.52 6.96
N VAL A 288 -17.37 4.99 6.83
CA VAL A 288 -17.04 6.18 6.04
C VAL A 288 -16.12 5.72 4.92
N ALA A 289 -16.40 6.14 3.70
CA ALA A 289 -15.59 5.80 2.53
C ALA A 289 -15.29 7.04 1.70
N ALA A 290 -14.15 7.01 1.01
CA ALA A 290 -13.74 8.03 0.07
C ALA A 290 -12.96 7.41 -1.08
N VAL A 291 -13.01 8.06 -2.23
CA VAL A 291 -12.24 7.71 -3.43
C VAL A 291 -11.60 8.99 -3.94
N ASP A 292 -10.40 8.87 -4.53
CA ASP A 292 -9.73 9.98 -5.18
C ASP A 292 -10.60 10.54 -6.32
N GLN A 293 -10.82 11.85 -6.27
CA GLN A 293 -11.64 12.57 -7.24
C GLN A 293 -10.77 13.48 -8.09
N ARG A 294 -10.80 13.26 -9.39
CA ARG A 294 -10.05 14.06 -10.37
C ARG A 294 -11.01 14.69 -11.37
N PRO A 295 -10.73 15.91 -11.85
CA PRO A 295 -11.53 16.52 -12.89
C PRO A 295 -11.65 15.59 -14.10
N GLY A 296 -12.88 15.22 -14.46
CA GLY A 296 -13.17 14.36 -15.61
C GLY A 296 -13.12 12.85 -15.35
N GLU A 297 -12.85 12.39 -14.13
CA GLU A 297 -12.89 10.97 -13.77
C GLU A 297 -14.17 10.59 -13.02
N PHE A 298 -14.71 9.41 -13.33
CA PHE A 298 -15.96 8.87 -12.75
C PHE A 298 -15.68 7.97 -11.55
N ASN A 299 -15.05 8.53 -10.50
CA ASN A 299 -14.71 7.82 -9.28
C ASN A 299 -15.74 8.15 -8.17
N TYR A 300 -16.46 7.14 -7.67
CA TYR A 300 -17.53 7.33 -6.70
C TYR A 300 -17.40 6.40 -5.49
N ALA A 301 -17.56 6.96 -4.30
CA ALA A 301 -17.93 6.20 -3.11
C ALA A 301 -19.47 6.21 -3.01
N VAL A 302 -20.08 5.03 -3.00
CA VAL A 302 -21.53 4.87 -2.91
C VAL A 302 -21.85 3.87 -1.79
N GLY A 303 -22.88 4.15 -1.01
CA GLY A 303 -23.38 3.27 0.05
C GLY A 303 -24.81 3.64 0.43
N PHE A 304 -25.51 2.70 1.08
CA PHE A 304 -26.88 2.85 1.59
C PHE A 304 -26.96 2.23 3.00
#